data_AF-A0AAU0HGI6-F1
#
_entry.id   AF-A0AAU0HGI6-F1
#
_cell.length_a   1.000
_cell.length_b   1.000
_cell.length_c   1.000
_cell.angle_alpha   90.00
_cell.angle_beta   90.00
_cell.angle_gamma   90.00
#
_symmetry.space_group_name_H-M   'P 1'
#
loop_
_entity.id
_entity.type
_entity.pdbx_description
1 polymer ?
#
loop_
_entity_poly.entity_id
_entity_poly.type
_entity_poly.pdbx_seq_one_letter_code
_entity_poly.pdbx_strand_id
1 'polypeptide(L)'
;MAIFRIVAWLLVAVALMLLGADGISTLEAGEPVVRTTAEILSLLGLQMTPPESGVMKFVLEAPMWMFFGIVGIVLTLIFRPID
;
A
#
# COMPACT_ATOMS: atom_id res chain seq x y z
N MET A 1 23.40 1.73 4.50
CA MET A 1 22.69 3.01 4.30
C MET A 1 22.03 3.09 2.93
N ALA A 2 22.79 3.01 1.82
CA ALA A 2 22.23 3.18 0.47
C ALA A 2 21.11 2.19 0.10
N ILE A 3 21.26 0.90 0.43
CA ILE A 3 20.25 -0.14 0.12
C ILE A 3 18.91 0.16 0.81
N PHE A 4 18.91 0.47 2.11
CA PHE A 4 17.69 0.79 2.84
C PHE A 4 16.98 2.02 2.28
N ARG A 5 17.73 3.01 1.78
CA ARG A 5 17.17 4.18 1.11
C ARG A 5 16.49 3.81 -0.21
N ILE A 6 17.13 2.96 -1.01
CA ILE A 6 16.54 2.47 -2.26
C ILE A 6 15.24 1.71 -1.96
N VAL A 7 15.25 0.83 -0.95
CA VAL A 7 14.04 0.10 -0.53
C VAL A 7 12.95 1.06 -0.08
N ALA A 8 13.27 2.08 0.72
CA ALA A 8 12.29 3.08 1.15
C ALA A 8 11.63 3.80 -0.03
N TRP A 9 12.42 4.23 -1.02
CA TRP A 9 11.91 4.86 -2.23
C TRP A 9 11.05 3.92 -3.06
N LEU A 10 11.44 2.64 -3.18
CA LEU A 10 10.63 1.64 -3.87
C LEU A 10 9.27 1.44 -3.19
N LEU A 11 9.22 1.37 -1.86
CA LEU A 11 7.96 1.24 -1.11
C LEU A 11 7.05 2.44 -1.33
N VAL A 12 7.60 3.66 -1.30
CA VAL A 12 6.84 4.89 -1.60
C VAL A 12 6.34 4.87 -3.04
N ALA A 13 7.18 4.49 -4.00
CA ALA A 13 6.79 4.41 -5.41
C ALA A 13 5.63 3.43 -5.63
N VAL A 14 5.70 2.24 -5.03
CA VAL A 14 4.61 1.25 -5.09
C VAL A 14 3.33 1.79 -4.45
N ALA A 15 3.43 2.47 -3.30
CA ALA A 15 2.26 3.08 -2.66
C ALA A 15 1.60 4.14 -3.55
N LEU A 16 2.39 5.00 -4.21
CA LEU A 16 1.89 6.01 -5.12
C LEU A 16 1.25 5.38 -6.37
N MET A 17 1.82 4.29 -6.91
CA MET A 17 1.22 3.55 -8.03
C MET A 17 -0.14 2.97 -7.66
N LEU A 18 -0.25 2.34 -6.49
CA LEU A 18 -1.51 1.77 -6.01
C LEU A 18 -2.56 2.86 -5.74
N LEU A 19 -2.17 3.96 -5.09
CA LEU A 19 -3.06 5.10 -4.85
C LEU A 19 -3.51 5.75 -6.16
N GLY A 20 -2.59 5.89 -7.13
CA GLY A 20 -2.92 6.40 -8.46
C GLY A 20 -3.89 5.50 -9.21
N ALA A 21 -3.73 4.18 -9.09
CA ALA A 21 -4.66 3.23 -9.67
C ALA A 21 -6.07 3.36 -9.05
N ASP A 22 -6.19 3.54 -7.74
CA ASP A 22 -7.48 3.78 -7.06
C ASP A 22 -8.10 5.12 -7.48
N GLY A 23 -7.26 6.15 -7.65
CA GLY A 23 -7.67 7.46 -8.14
C GLY A 23 -8.24 7.41 -9.56
N ILE A 24 -7.57 6.71 -10.48
CA ILE A 24 -8.07 6.53 -11.85
C ILE A 24 -9.38 5.75 -11.83
N SER A 25 -9.46 4.63 -11.10
CA SER A 25 -10.70 3.85 -11.00
C SER A 25 -11.86 4.63 -10.39
N THR A 26 -11.58 5.53 -9.43
CA THR A 26 -12.58 6.45 -8.86
C THR A 26 -13.12 7.43 -9.92
N LEU A 27 -12.25 7.96 -10.78
CA LEU A 27 -12.65 8.88 -11.86
C LEU A 27 -13.46 8.16 -12.94
N GLU A 28 -13.12 6.90 -13.25
CA GLU A 28 -13.83 6.09 -14.23
C GLU A 28 -15.21 5.64 -13.74
N ALA A 29 -15.32 5.27 -12.45
CA ALA A 29 -16.56 4.80 -11.85
C ALA A 29 -17.52 5.95 -11.49
N GLY A 30 -17.00 7.17 -11.29
CA GLY A 30 -17.78 8.31 -10.80
C GLY A 30 -18.14 8.22 -9.31
N GLU A 31 -17.59 7.22 -8.60
CA GLU A 31 -17.74 7.02 -7.16
C GLU A 31 -16.38 6.65 -6.53
N PRO A 32 -16.16 6.93 -5.23
CA PRO A 32 -14.90 6.59 -4.56
C PRO A 32 -14.63 5.08 -4.56
N VAL A 33 -13.60 4.65 -5.30
CA VAL A 33 -13.13 3.26 -5.34
C VAL A 33 -11.83 3.16 -4.55
N VAL A 34 -11.87 2.43 -3.44
CA VAL A 34 -10.67 2.15 -2.62
C VAL A 34 -10.54 0.64 -2.48
N ARG A 35 -9.48 0.08 -3.07
CA ARG A 35 -9.29 -1.37 -3.06
C ARG A 35 -8.62 -1.84 -1.79
N THR A 36 -9.16 -2.90 -1.21
CA THR A 36 -8.62 -3.53 -0.01
C THR A 36 -7.39 -4.37 -0.32
N THR A 37 -6.58 -4.68 0.70
CA THR A 37 -5.42 -5.57 0.53
C THR A 37 -5.84 -6.96 0.06
N ALA A 38 -6.97 -7.48 0.53
CA ALA A 38 -7.52 -8.76 0.06
C ALA A 38 -7.85 -8.72 -1.45
N GLU A 39 -8.46 -7.63 -1.92
CA GLU A 39 -8.79 -7.47 -3.34
C GLU A 39 -7.52 -7.43 -4.20
N ILE A 40 -6.51 -6.64 -3.81
CA ILE A 40 -5.24 -6.58 -4.55
C ILE A 40 -4.52 -7.93 -4.55
N LEU A 41 -4.50 -8.67 -3.44
CA LEU A 41 -3.91 -10.02 -3.40
C LEU A 41 -4.67 -11.00 -4.30
N SER A 42 -6.00 -10.87 -4.40
CA SER A 42 -6.79 -11.73 -5.28
C SER A 42 -6.46 -11.51 -6.76
N LEU A 43 -6.09 -10.28 -7.17
CA LEU A 43 -5.57 -9.99 -8.51
C LEU A 43 -4.24 -10.69 -8.81
N LEU A 44 -3.46 -11.02 -7.77
CA LEU A 44 -2.23 -11.80 -7.87
C LEU A 44 -2.47 -13.32 -7.79
N GLY A 45 -3.74 -13.76 -7.76
CA GLY A 45 -4.13 -15.16 -7.62
C GLY A 45 -4.11 -15.68 -6.19
N LEU A 46 -3.91 -14.80 -5.19
CA LEU A 46 -3.89 -15.16 -3.78
C LEU A 46 -5.24 -14.86 -3.14
N GLN A 47 -6.09 -15.88 -3.03
CA GLN A 47 -7.40 -15.76 -2.38
C GLN A 47 -7.22 -15.77 -0.86
N MET A 48 -7.43 -14.61 -0.23
CA MET A 48 -7.36 -14.44 1.22
C MET A 48 -8.74 -14.07 1.75
N THR A 49 -9.29 -14.88 2.64
CA THR A 49 -10.55 -14.58 3.34
C THR A 49 -10.23 -13.82 4.63
N PRO A 50 -10.72 -12.57 4.80
CA PRO A 50 -10.54 -11.85 6.06
C PRO A 50 -11.17 -12.61 7.23
N PRO A 51 -10.47 -12.79 8.36
CA PRO A 51 -11.08 -13.36 9.56
C PRO A 51 -12.12 -12.41 10.17
N GLU A 52 -13.02 -12.92 11.00
CA GLU A 52 -14.12 -12.12 11.57
C GLU A 52 -13.65 -10.97 12.48
N SER A 53 -12.49 -11.13 13.13
CA SER A 53 -11.89 -10.12 14.00
C SER A 53 -10.35 -10.24 14.06
N GLY A 54 -9.71 -9.21 14.62
CA GLY A 54 -8.27 -9.19 14.89
C GLY A 54 -7.43 -8.42 13.88
N VAL A 55 -6.11 -8.44 14.09
CA VAL A 55 -5.15 -7.65 13.30
C VAL A 55 -5.15 -8.06 11.82
N MET A 56 -5.31 -9.36 11.53
CA MET A 56 -5.32 -9.85 10.16
C MET A 56 -6.54 -9.35 9.37
N LYS A 57 -7.69 -9.18 10.02
CA LYS A 57 -8.86 -8.53 9.41
C LYS A 57 -8.52 -7.11 9.00
N PHE A 58 -7.98 -6.33 9.94
CA PHE A 58 -7.58 -4.95 9.67
C PHE A 58 -6.57 -4.87 8.50
N VAL A 59 -5.58 -5.75 8.46
CA VAL A 59 -4.59 -5.76 7.36
C VAL A 59 -5.23 -6.06 6.01
N LEU A 60 -6.12 -7.05 5.95
CA LEU A 60 -6.77 -7.45 4.70
C LEU A 60 -7.83 -6.46 4.21
N GLU A 61 -8.53 -5.79 5.12
CA GLU A 61 -9.55 -4.79 4.79
C GLU A 61 -8.97 -3.40 4.52
N ALA A 62 -7.81 -3.07 5.09
CA ALA A 62 -7.19 -1.78 4.85
C ALA A 62 -6.59 -1.68 3.43
N PRO A 63 -6.51 -0.47 2.86
CA PRO A 63 -5.93 -0.26 1.53
C PRO A 63 -4.44 -0.58 1.50
N MET A 64 -3.99 -1.33 0.49
CA MET A 64 -2.61 -1.81 0.43
C MET A 64 -1.58 -0.67 0.32
N TRP A 65 -1.94 0.42 -0.38
CA TRP A 65 -1.09 1.61 -0.50
C TRP A 65 -0.80 2.26 0.85
N MET A 66 -1.68 2.12 1.83
CA MET A 66 -1.49 2.67 3.17
C MET A 66 -0.28 2.03 3.86
N PHE A 67 -0.18 0.69 3.79
CA PHE A 67 0.93 -0.04 4.41
C PHE A 67 2.26 0.29 3.74
N PHE A 68 2.33 0.20 2.41
CA PHE A 68 3.55 0.53 1.66
C PHE A 68 3.94 2.00 1.84
N GLY A 69 2.96 2.91 1.85
CA GLY A 69 3.17 4.34 1.97
C GLY A 69 3.70 4.73 3.34
N ILE A 70 3.03 4.31 4.42
CA ILE A 70 3.44 4.63 5.79
C ILE A 70 4.85 4.06 6.05
N VAL A 71 5.07 2.78 5.75
CA VAL A 71 6.38 2.15 5.98
C VAL A 71 7.46 2.83 5.12
N GLY A 72 7.19 3.09 3.84
CA GLY A 72 8.12 3.76 2.94
C GLY A 72 8.49 5.17 3.40
N ILE A 73 7.52 5.96 3.84
CA ILE A 73 7.74 7.32 4.36
C ILE A 73 8.57 7.27 5.65
N VAL A 74 8.21 6.41 6.60
CA VAL A 74 8.96 6.26 7.86
C VAL A 74 10.41 5.87 7.59
N LEU A 75 10.66 4.90 6.71
CA LEU A 75 12.03 4.51 6.35
C LEU A 75 12.78 5.63 5.62
N THR A 76 12.10 6.41 4.79
CA THR A 76 12.71 7.57 4.10
C THR A 76 13.17 8.62 5.11
N LEU A 77 12.40 8.85 6.18
CA LEU A 77 12.77 9.78 7.25
C LEU A 77 13.91 9.24 8.12
N ILE A 78 13.88 7.96 8.48
CA ILE A 78 14.92 7.32 9.29
C ILE A 78 16.27 7.31 8.56
N PHE A 79 16.28 6.97 7.27
CA PHE A 79 17.49 6.88 6.45
C PHE A 79 17.76 8.13 5.62
N ARG A 80 17.19 9.27 6.04
CA ARG A 80 17.47 10.58 5.44
C ARG A 80 18.97 10.90 5.58
N PRO A 81 19.64 11.38 4.52
CA PRO A 81 21.00 11.91 4.64
C PRO A 81 21.00 13.09 5.61
N ILE A 82 21.81 12.98 6.65
CA ILE A 82 22.15 14.09 7.54
C ILE A 82 23.54 14.51 7.05
N ASP A 83 23.57 15.57 6.24
CA ASP A 83 24.81 16.24 5.90
C ASP A 83 25.39 16.91 7.16
#